data_AF-A0AAD7T0R9-F1
#
_entry.id   AF-A0AAD7T0R9-F1
#
_cell.length_a   1.000
_cell.length_b   1.000
_cell.length_c   1.000
_cell.angle_alpha   90.00
_cell.angle_beta   90.00
_cell.angle_gamma   90.00
#
_symmetry.space_group_name_H-M   'P 1'
#
loop_
_entity.id
_entity.type
_entity.pdbx_description
1 polymer ?
#
loop_
_entity_poly.entity_id
_entity_poly.type
_entity_poly.pdbx_seq_one_letter_code
_entity_poly.pdbx_strand_id
1 'polypeptide(L)'
;MTGTSSSLETLPTWSSYTNTLEAPRRRVTMRSRLHVVCLCLFLSLFLHSGQGARQGQDMKCGACRALVDEMEWAISQVDPRKMIQTGSFRINPDGSQSIREVPLARSEGHLLEVMEEICEKMKDYGERIDPSSNRKTYVRVTSRDGKAMDLSETTLDSQVTASLKYACEVIVEQHEDELIEFFAHENDNVKDKLCSKRTDLCDHALKMSHDEL
;
A
#
# COMPACT_ATOMS: atom_id res chain seq x y z
N MET A 1 -63.92 84.73 13.58
CA MET A 1 -63.39 85.69 14.56
C MET A 1 -62.19 85.00 15.21
N THR A 2 -60.98 85.26 14.72
CA THR A 2 -59.97 86.16 15.34
C THR A 2 -59.54 85.65 16.72
N GLY A 3 -58.29 85.40 17.09
CA GLY A 3 -56.94 85.62 16.55
C GLY A 3 -55.96 84.95 17.55
N THR A 4 -54.80 84.48 17.08
CA THR A 4 -53.46 85.04 17.35
C THR A 4 -52.81 84.73 18.71
N SER A 5 -51.56 84.24 18.60
CA SER A 5 -50.38 84.55 19.45
C SER A 5 -50.30 83.89 20.83
N SER A 6 -49.16 83.55 21.45
CA SER A 6 -47.73 83.31 21.15
C SER A 6 -47.09 83.02 22.52
N SER A 7 -45.91 82.38 22.54
CA SER A 7 -44.88 82.49 23.61
C SER A 7 -45.15 81.68 24.91
N LEU A 8 -44.20 81.12 25.65
CA LEU A 8 -42.74 81.04 25.59
C LEU A 8 -42.32 79.89 26.55
N GLU A 9 -41.18 79.27 26.27
CA GLU A 9 -40.19 78.62 27.15
C GLU A 9 -40.57 78.14 28.57
N THR A 10 -40.27 76.87 28.87
CA THR A 10 -39.30 76.47 29.92
C THR A 10 -39.14 74.94 29.98
N LEU A 11 -37.93 74.45 29.70
CA LEU A 11 -37.38 73.21 30.27
C LEU A 11 -36.82 73.53 31.67
N PRO A 12 -36.35 72.57 32.51
CA PRO A 12 -36.30 71.11 32.38
C PRO A 12 -36.83 70.37 33.64
N THR A 13 -36.94 69.04 33.60
CA THR A 13 -36.27 68.16 34.59
C THR A 13 -36.49 66.70 34.21
N TRP A 14 -35.40 65.96 34.31
CA TRP A 14 -35.26 64.55 34.01
C TRP A 14 -36.09 63.68 34.95
N SER A 15 -36.67 62.60 34.44
CA SER A 15 -36.41 61.25 34.96
C SER A 15 -37.11 60.21 34.10
N SER A 16 -36.27 59.34 33.51
CA SER A 16 -36.44 57.88 33.46
C SER A 16 -37.73 57.32 32.86
N TYR A 17 -37.61 56.70 31.68
CA TYR A 17 -38.01 55.30 31.42
C TYR A 17 -37.88 55.04 29.91
N THR A 18 -36.67 54.67 29.47
CA THR A 18 -36.48 53.98 28.18
C THR A 18 -35.84 52.63 28.49
N ASN A 19 -36.67 51.58 28.51
CA ASN A 19 -36.21 50.20 28.45
C ASN A 19 -35.57 49.98 27.07
N THR A 20 -34.25 50.05 26.99
CA THR A 20 -33.48 49.52 25.87
C THR A 20 -33.28 48.02 26.08
N LEU A 21 -33.89 47.22 25.21
CA LEU A 21 -33.60 45.80 25.03
C LEU A 21 -32.12 45.63 24.64
N GLU A 22 -31.30 45.24 25.59
CA GLU A 22 -29.88 44.97 25.39
C GLU A 22 -29.71 43.50 24.99
N ALA A 23 -29.38 43.26 23.72
CA ALA A 23 -29.05 41.93 23.22
C ALA A 23 -27.76 41.42 23.90
N PRO A 24 -27.70 40.18 24.40
CA PRO A 24 -26.46 39.65 24.96
C PRO A 24 -25.45 39.44 23.82
N ARG A 25 -24.39 40.25 23.79
CA ARG A 25 -23.18 39.91 23.02
C ARG A 25 -22.66 38.58 23.56
N ARG A 26 -22.92 37.49 22.83
CA ARG A 26 -22.24 36.20 23.04
C ARG A 26 -20.74 36.44 22.83
N ARG A 27 -20.02 36.59 23.94
CA ARG A 27 -18.56 36.52 23.96
C ARG A 27 -18.19 35.05 23.77
N VAL A 28 -18.23 34.57 22.51
CA VAL A 28 -17.67 33.27 22.16
C VAL A 28 -16.18 33.36 22.50
N THR A 29 -15.79 32.67 23.57
CA THR A 29 -14.46 32.74 24.16
C THR A 29 -13.41 32.35 23.14
N MET A 30 -12.43 33.25 22.89
CA MET A 30 -11.30 33.04 21.98
C MET A 30 -10.54 31.72 22.28
N ARG A 31 -10.53 31.29 23.56
CA ARG A 31 -10.06 29.97 24.02
C ARG A 31 -10.80 28.80 23.38
N SER A 32 -12.12 28.87 23.23
CA SER A 32 -12.93 27.82 22.59
C SER A 32 -12.62 27.71 21.10
N ARG A 33 -12.39 28.86 20.41
CA ARG A 33 -11.99 28.85 18.99
C ARG A 33 -10.59 28.27 18.77
N LEU A 34 -9.65 28.56 19.66
CA LEU A 34 -8.29 27.99 19.59
C LEU A 34 -8.30 26.47 19.86
N HIS A 35 -9.11 26.00 20.81
CA HIS A 35 -9.29 24.56 21.05
C HIS A 35 -9.91 23.83 19.86
N VAL A 36 -10.95 24.40 19.23
CA VAL A 36 -11.57 23.82 18.04
C VAL A 36 -10.58 23.79 16.88
N VAL A 37 -9.80 24.85 16.66
CA VAL A 37 -8.75 24.88 15.62
C VAL A 37 -7.67 23.83 15.90
N CYS A 38 -7.18 23.72 17.14
CA CYS A 38 -6.23 22.66 17.50
C CYS A 38 -6.81 21.26 17.29
N LEU A 39 -8.05 21.00 17.72
CA LEU A 39 -8.72 19.71 17.51
C LEU A 39 -8.85 19.38 16.02
N CYS A 40 -9.21 20.35 15.18
CA CYS A 40 -9.27 20.17 13.72
C CYS A 40 -7.90 19.89 13.12
N LEU A 41 -6.84 20.56 13.58
CA LEU A 41 -5.46 20.32 13.13
C LEU A 41 -4.96 18.93 13.56
N PHE A 42 -5.28 18.49 14.79
CA PHE A 42 -4.96 17.15 15.25
C PHE A 42 -5.74 16.09 14.44
N LEU A 43 -7.04 16.28 14.23
CA LEU A 43 -7.87 15.37 13.43
C LEU A 43 -7.39 15.28 11.98
N SER A 44 -7.01 16.41 11.36
CA SER A 44 -6.47 16.39 10.00
C SER A 44 -5.11 15.69 9.94
N LEU A 45 -4.22 15.88 10.93
CA LEU A 45 -2.97 15.13 11.03
C LEU A 45 -3.21 13.62 11.16
N PHE A 46 -4.13 13.18 12.01
CA PHE A 46 -4.49 11.76 12.15
C PHE A 46 -5.05 11.15 10.86
N LEU A 47 -5.88 11.90 10.12
CA LEU A 47 -6.47 11.45 8.85
C LEU A 47 -5.43 11.30 7.72
N HIS A 48 -4.40 12.14 7.68
CA HIS A 48 -3.34 12.04 6.67
C HIS A 48 -2.41 10.84 6.92
N SER A 49 -2.08 10.58 8.19
CA SER A 49 -1.21 9.44 8.55
C SER A 49 -1.80 8.08 8.15
N GLY A 50 -3.13 7.93 8.21
CA GLY A 50 -3.80 6.68 7.82
C GLY A 50 -3.75 6.38 6.32
N GLN A 51 -3.65 7.40 5.46
CA GLN A 51 -3.54 7.20 4.02
C GLN A 51 -2.13 6.78 3.59
N GLY A 52 -1.10 7.37 4.21
CA GLY A 52 0.29 7.02 3.93
C GLY A 52 0.65 5.58 4.31
N ALA A 53 0.16 5.11 5.47
CA ALA A 53 0.37 3.72 5.90
C ALA A 53 -0.23 2.71 4.90
N ARG A 54 -1.44 2.99 4.39
CA ARG A 54 -2.11 2.16 3.39
C ARG A 54 -1.36 2.13 2.07
N GLN A 55 -0.92 3.29 1.56
CA GLN A 55 -0.19 3.35 0.30
C GLN A 55 1.13 2.55 0.35
N GLY A 56 1.85 2.60 1.47
CA GLY A 56 3.06 1.78 1.66
C GLY A 56 2.77 0.28 1.65
N GLN A 57 1.62 -0.13 2.17
CA GLN A 57 1.20 -1.53 2.19
C GLN A 57 0.71 -2.02 0.83
N ASP A 58 -0.09 -1.23 0.10
CA ASP A 58 -0.50 -1.51 -1.29
C ASP A 58 0.74 -1.83 -2.15
N MET A 59 1.79 -1.03 -1.97
CA MET A 59 3.04 -1.16 -2.70
C MET A 59 3.78 -2.47 -2.37
N LYS A 60 3.95 -2.78 -1.08
CA LYS A 60 4.57 -4.04 -0.63
C LYS A 60 3.79 -5.25 -1.11
N CYS A 61 2.46 -5.19 -1.04
CA CYS A 61 1.60 -6.25 -1.55
C CYS A 61 1.77 -6.44 -3.06
N GLY A 62 1.78 -5.34 -3.83
CA GLY A 62 2.05 -5.37 -5.27
C GLY A 62 3.40 -5.98 -5.61
N ALA A 63 4.46 -5.55 -4.92
CA ALA A 63 5.81 -6.06 -5.10
C ALA A 63 5.90 -7.56 -4.80
N CYS A 64 5.28 -8.04 -3.71
CA CYS A 64 5.28 -9.47 -3.38
C CYS A 64 4.56 -10.29 -4.45
N ARG A 65 3.37 -9.84 -4.91
CA ARG A 65 2.62 -10.57 -5.94
C ARG A 65 3.38 -10.62 -7.27
N ALA A 66 3.99 -9.51 -7.67
CA ALA A 66 4.84 -9.42 -8.85
C ALA A 66 6.09 -10.33 -8.73
N LEU A 67 6.75 -10.34 -7.57
CA LEU A 67 7.87 -11.23 -7.27
C LEU A 67 7.47 -12.69 -7.44
N VAL A 68 6.35 -13.11 -6.85
CA VAL A 68 5.85 -14.49 -6.98
C VAL A 68 5.51 -14.83 -8.43
N ASP A 69 4.88 -13.90 -9.16
CA ASP A 69 4.56 -14.07 -10.58
C ASP A 69 5.79 -14.32 -11.46
N GLU A 70 6.86 -13.56 -11.24
CA GLU A 70 8.10 -13.70 -11.99
C GLU A 70 8.90 -14.93 -11.52
N MET A 71 8.83 -15.32 -10.24
CA MET A 71 9.43 -16.56 -9.73
C MET A 71 8.77 -17.79 -10.37
N GLU A 72 7.44 -17.89 -10.34
CA GLU A 72 6.70 -18.99 -10.96
C GLU A 72 7.03 -19.10 -12.46
N TRP A 73 7.15 -17.95 -13.13
CA TRP A 73 7.55 -17.92 -14.53
C TRP A 73 8.98 -18.38 -14.74
N ALA A 74 9.96 -17.83 -14.02
CA ALA A 74 11.37 -18.21 -14.14
C ALA A 74 11.57 -19.72 -13.92
N ILE A 75 10.92 -20.28 -12.90
CA ILE A 75 10.91 -21.72 -12.63
C ILE A 75 10.34 -22.51 -13.82
N SER A 76 9.24 -22.03 -14.42
CA SER A 76 8.62 -22.69 -15.58
C SER A 76 9.48 -22.70 -16.84
N GLN A 77 10.45 -21.79 -16.95
CA GLN A 77 11.38 -21.72 -18.07
C GLN A 77 12.53 -22.74 -17.97
N VAL A 78 12.73 -23.34 -16.79
CA VAL A 78 13.78 -24.35 -16.57
C VAL A 78 13.29 -25.73 -17.00
N ASP A 79 14.15 -26.52 -17.64
CA ASP A 79 13.82 -27.90 -18.00
C ASP A 79 13.49 -28.73 -16.74
N PRO A 80 12.26 -29.26 -16.62
CA PRO A 80 11.83 -30.04 -15.45
C PRO A 80 12.60 -31.36 -15.29
N ARG A 81 13.30 -31.83 -16.34
CA ARG A 81 14.13 -33.05 -16.30
C ARG A 81 15.54 -32.79 -15.79
N LYS A 82 15.95 -31.53 -15.69
CA LYS A 82 17.30 -31.17 -15.24
C LYS A 82 17.39 -31.31 -13.72
N MET A 83 18.10 -32.35 -13.29
CA MET A 83 18.36 -32.64 -11.87
C MET A 83 19.78 -32.22 -11.50
N ILE A 84 19.96 -31.82 -10.24
CA ILE A 84 21.28 -31.60 -9.64
C ILE A 84 21.44 -32.43 -8.37
N GLN A 85 22.69 -32.79 -8.08
CA GLN A 85 23.06 -33.45 -6.84
C GLN A 85 23.37 -32.39 -5.78
N THR A 86 22.58 -32.42 -4.70
CA THR A 86 22.78 -31.61 -3.50
C THR A 86 23.29 -32.53 -2.40
N GLY A 87 24.41 -32.19 -1.77
CA GLY A 87 25.06 -33.05 -0.78
C GLY A 87 25.32 -32.32 0.52
N SER A 88 25.21 -33.05 1.63
CA SER A 88 25.75 -32.57 2.90
C SER A 88 27.27 -32.65 2.86
N PHE A 89 28.00 -31.60 3.28
CA PHE A 89 29.46 -31.66 3.45
C PHE A 89 29.91 -32.72 4.50
N ARG A 90 28.97 -33.32 5.23
CA ARG A 90 29.25 -34.36 6.23
C ARG A 90 29.49 -35.70 5.52
N ILE A 91 30.68 -36.25 5.71
CA ILE A 91 31.02 -37.62 5.34
C ILE A 91 30.54 -38.55 6.46
N ASN A 92 29.82 -39.59 6.09
CA ASN A 92 29.35 -40.64 6.99
C ASN A 92 30.55 -41.44 7.54
N PRO A 93 30.40 -42.13 8.69
CA PRO A 93 31.49 -42.96 9.25
C PRO A 93 32.02 -44.06 8.32
N ASP A 94 31.25 -44.46 7.31
CA ASP A 94 31.62 -45.45 6.28
C ASP A 94 32.40 -44.84 5.09
N GLY A 95 32.66 -43.53 5.11
CA GLY A 95 33.34 -42.81 4.04
C GLY A 95 32.42 -42.36 2.89
N SER A 96 31.12 -42.67 2.95
CA SER A 96 30.13 -42.20 1.97
C SER A 96 29.66 -40.77 2.29
N GLN A 97 29.12 -40.07 1.29
CA GLN A 97 28.49 -38.76 1.48
C GLN A 97 26.99 -38.88 1.20
N SER A 98 26.16 -38.23 2.02
CA SER A 98 24.72 -38.18 1.76
C SER A 98 24.43 -37.18 0.65
N ILE A 99 24.16 -37.70 -0.54
CA ILE A 99 23.82 -36.93 -1.74
C ILE A 99 22.33 -37.17 -2.04
N ARG A 100 21.60 -36.09 -2.31
CA ARG A 100 20.19 -36.07 -2.72
C ARG A 100 20.06 -35.41 -4.07
N GLU A 101 19.34 -36.04 -4.99
CA GLU A 101 18.98 -35.42 -6.26
C GLU A 101 17.72 -34.56 -6.10
N VAL A 102 17.77 -33.33 -6.61
CA VAL A 102 16.66 -32.38 -6.64
C VAL A 102 16.54 -31.74 -8.01
N PRO A 103 15.34 -31.29 -8.43
CA PRO A 103 15.20 -30.53 -9.67
C PRO A 103 15.99 -29.21 -9.58
N LEU A 104 16.73 -28.86 -10.63
CA LEU A 104 17.48 -27.59 -10.67
C LEU A 104 16.55 -26.41 -10.42
N ALA A 105 15.40 -26.40 -11.09
CA ALA A 105 14.41 -25.34 -11.06
C ALA A 105 13.93 -24.97 -9.65
N ARG A 106 14.02 -25.90 -8.69
CA ARG A 106 13.59 -25.72 -7.30
C ARG A 106 14.70 -25.96 -6.29
N SER A 107 15.95 -26.00 -6.75
CA SER A 107 17.10 -26.06 -5.86
C SER A 107 17.32 -24.71 -5.19
N GLU A 108 17.62 -24.71 -3.90
CA GLU A 108 17.87 -23.49 -3.11
C GLU A 108 18.84 -22.53 -3.80
N GLY A 109 19.98 -23.03 -4.26
CA GLY A 109 20.96 -22.19 -4.96
C GLY A 109 20.43 -21.54 -6.24
N HIS A 110 19.58 -22.24 -7.00
CA HIS A 110 18.97 -21.66 -8.20
C HIS A 110 17.88 -20.63 -7.86
N LEU A 111 17.07 -20.92 -6.82
CA LEU A 111 16.03 -19.99 -6.38
C LEU A 111 16.66 -18.67 -5.88
N LEU A 112 17.76 -18.73 -5.12
CA LEU A 112 18.50 -17.55 -4.66
C LEU A 112 19.00 -16.69 -5.85
N GLU A 113 19.62 -17.33 -6.85
CA GLU A 113 20.08 -16.65 -8.07
C GLU A 113 18.92 -15.95 -8.80
N VAL A 114 17.80 -16.65 -8.95
CA VAL A 114 16.62 -16.11 -9.64
C VAL A 114 15.98 -14.94 -8.89
N MET A 115 15.97 -14.96 -7.56
CA MET A 115 15.40 -13.91 -6.72
C MET A 115 16.13 -12.56 -6.92
N GLU A 116 17.45 -12.58 -7.08
CA GLU A 116 18.25 -11.38 -7.36
C GLU A 116 17.89 -10.74 -8.72
N GLU A 117 17.61 -11.55 -9.74
CA GLU A 117 17.28 -11.06 -11.08
C GLU A 117 15.86 -10.52 -11.20
N ILE A 118 14.91 -11.06 -10.42
CA ILE A 118 13.49 -10.74 -10.57
C ILE A 118 13.17 -9.31 -10.17
N CYS A 119 13.85 -8.74 -9.18
CA CYS A 119 13.56 -7.36 -8.78
C CYS A 119 13.86 -6.35 -9.91
N GLU A 120 14.74 -6.67 -10.86
CA GLU A 120 14.96 -5.87 -12.07
C GLU A 120 13.78 -5.89 -13.06
N LYS A 121 12.89 -6.88 -12.94
CA LYS A 121 11.65 -7.00 -13.75
C LYS A 121 10.54 -6.09 -13.25
N MET A 122 10.68 -5.43 -12.09
CA MET A 122 9.68 -4.50 -11.58
C MET A 122 9.43 -3.29 -12.51
N LYS A 123 10.33 -3.02 -13.46
CA LYS A 123 10.11 -2.06 -14.56
C LYS A 123 9.04 -2.47 -15.57
N ASP A 124 8.72 -3.76 -15.64
CA ASP A 124 7.67 -4.29 -16.51
C ASP A 124 6.29 -4.23 -15.83
N TYR A 125 6.16 -3.60 -14.66
CA TYR A 125 4.93 -3.43 -13.91
C TYR A 125 4.52 -1.96 -13.83
N GLY A 126 3.22 -1.70 -13.94
CA GLY A 126 2.60 -0.38 -13.84
C GLY A 126 1.55 -0.31 -12.74
N GLU A 127 1.29 0.91 -12.25
CA GLU A 127 0.26 1.16 -11.24
C GLU A 127 -1.11 1.30 -11.93
N ARG A 128 -2.12 0.68 -11.33
CA ARG A 128 -3.54 0.80 -11.70
C ARG A 128 -4.37 0.95 -10.44
N ILE A 129 -5.35 1.84 -10.47
CA ILE A 129 -6.31 1.99 -9.37
C ILE A 129 -7.44 0.99 -9.62
N ASP A 130 -7.67 0.08 -8.68
CA ASP A 130 -8.82 -0.82 -8.73
C ASP A 130 -10.10 -0.02 -8.47
N PRO A 131 -11.07 0.01 -9.42
CA PRO A 131 -12.31 0.77 -9.26
C PRO A 131 -13.18 0.27 -8.10
N SER A 132 -13.03 -1.00 -7.69
CA SER A 132 -13.87 -1.60 -6.64
C SER A 132 -13.38 -1.25 -5.23
N SER A 133 -12.06 -1.32 -4.98
CA SER A 133 -11.47 -1.02 -3.67
C SER A 133 -10.89 0.40 -3.56
N ASN A 134 -10.74 1.12 -4.68
CA ASN A 134 -10.02 2.39 -4.78
C ASN A 134 -8.59 2.29 -4.21
N ARG A 135 -7.95 1.12 -4.34
CA ARG A 135 -6.59 0.85 -3.92
C ARG A 135 -5.66 0.75 -5.13
N LYS A 136 -4.38 0.99 -4.88
CA LYS A 136 -3.34 0.84 -5.90
C LYS A 136 -3.03 -0.64 -6.07
N THR A 137 -3.01 -1.07 -7.31
CA THR A 137 -2.65 -2.42 -7.74
C THR A 137 -1.53 -2.31 -8.77
N TYR A 138 -0.69 -3.33 -8.83
CA TYR A 138 0.50 -3.34 -9.68
C TYR A 138 0.38 -4.51 -10.63
N VAL A 139 0.31 -4.22 -11.92
CA VAL A 139 0.06 -5.21 -12.97
C VAL A 139 1.16 -5.14 -14.00
N ARG A 140 1.54 -6.29 -14.57
CA ARG A 140 2.51 -6.35 -15.65
C ARG A 140 1.98 -5.57 -16.85
N VAL A 141 2.82 -4.75 -17.48
CA VAL A 141 2.51 -3.90 -18.64
C VAL A 141 3.29 -4.28 -19.89
N THR A 142 4.43 -4.95 -19.71
CA THR A 142 5.17 -5.56 -20.83
C THR A 142 4.69 -7.00 -20.99
N SER A 143 4.61 -7.55 -22.21
CA SER A 143 4.46 -9.00 -22.37
C SER A 143 5.79 -9.72 -22.09
N ARG A 144 5.75 -10.98 -21.64
CA ARG A 144 6.95 -11.82 -21.47
C ARG A 144 7.63 -12.11 -22.82
N ASP A 145 6.88 -12.05 -23.91
CA ASP A 145 7.35 -12.22 -25.29
C ASP A 145 7.73 -10.88 -25.96
N GLY A 146 7.73 -9.76 -25.23
CA GLY A 146 8.04 -8.44 -25.77
C GLY A 146 6.94 -7.78 -26.60
N LYS A 147 5.74 -8.38 -26.67
CA LYS A 147 4.56 -7.74 -27.27
C LYS A 147 4.00 -6.63 -26.37
N ALA A 148 3.51 -5.55 -26.98
CA ALA A 148 2.80 -4.50 -26.25
C ALA A 148 1.44 -5.05 -25.76
N MET A 149 1.13 -4.83 -24.49
CA MET A 149 -0.18 -5.13 -23.91
C MET A 149 -1.09 -3.89 -23.99
N ASP A 150 -2.38 -4.04 -23.76
CA ASP A 150 -3.30 -2.90 -23.67
C ASP A 150 -3.03 -2.14 -22.36
N LEU A 151 -2.51 -0.92 -22.48
CA LEU A 151 -2.05 -0.07 -21.37
C LEU A 151 -3.03 1.06 -21.04
N SER A 152 -4.26 1.00 -21.57
CA SER A 152 -5.22 2.12 -21.55
C SER A 152 -5.55 2.66 -20.16
N GLU A 153 -5.25 1.94 -19.07
CA GLU A 153 -5.50 2.35 -17.68
C GLU A 153 -4.30 2.26 -16.72
N THR A 154 -3.08 2.05 -17.24
CA THR A 154 -1.89 1.88 -16.39
C THR A 154 -0.97 3.10 -16.42
N THR A 155 -0.58 3.60 -15.25
CA THR A 155 0.42 4.67 -15.14
C THR A 155 1.82 4.07 -15.04
N LEU A 156 2.71 4.52 -15.93
CA LEU A 156 4.13 4.19 -15.91
C LEU A 156 4.90 5.43 -15.48
N ASP A 157 5.17 5.49 -14.18
CA ASP A 157 5.97 6.53 -13.55
C ASP A 157 7.29 5.92 -13.09
N SER A 158 8.41 6.55 -13.46
CA SER A 158 9.75 6.09 -13.09
C SER A 158 9.93 6.05 -11.57
N GLN A 159 9.27 6.94 -10.82
CA GLN A 159 9.28 6.92 -9.37
C GLN A 159 8.57 5.68 -8.82
N VAL A 160 7.45 5.29 -9.44
CA VAL A 160 6.69 4.09 -9.05
C VAL A 160 7.51 2.85 -9.35
N THR A 161 8.10 2.75 -10.54
CA THR A 161 9.00 1.63 -10.90
C THR A 161 10.16 1.50 -9.92
N ALA A 162 10.85 2.60 -9.60
CA ALA A 162 11.98 2.58 -8.66
C ALA A 162 11.53 2.16 -7.25
N SER A 163 10.37 2.66 -6.81
CA SER A 163 9.79 2.28 -5.52
C SER A 163 9.42 0.79 -5.49
N LEU A 164 8.94 0.23 -6.61
CA LEU A 164 8.47 -1.16 -6.69
C LEU A 164 9.67 -2.11 -6.66
N LYS A 165 10.72 -1.75 -7.39
CA LYS A 165 12.02 -2.42 -7.33
C LYS A 165 12.56 -2.44 -5.90
N TYR A 166 12.63 -1.28 -5.25
CA TYR A 166 13.10 -1.19 -3.87
C TYR A 166 12.25 -2.05 -2.91
N ALA A 167 10.93 -2.03 -3.07
CA ALA A 167 10.05 -2.87 -2.26
C ALA A 167 10.29 -4.37 -2.50
N CYS A 168 10.56 -4.78 -3.74
CA CYS A 168 10.94 -6.16 -4.07
C CYS A 168 12.25 -6.57 -3.39
N GLU A 169 13.29 -5.73 -3.51
CA GLU A 169 14.61 -5.99 -2.91
C GLU A 169 14.47 -6.18 -1.38
N VAL A 170 13.72 -5.29 -0.72
CA VAL A 170 13.45 -5.42 0.72
C VAL A 170 12.69 -6.71 1.06
N ILE A 171 11.73 -7.14 0.23
CA ILE A 171 10.99 -8.39 0.45
C ILE A 171 11.91 -9.60 0.30
N VAL A 172 12.74 -9.63 -0.74
CA VAL A 172 13.71 -10.71 -0.96
C VAL A 172 14.68 -10.80 0.21
N GLU A 173 15.24 -9.68 0.66
CA GLU A 173 16.15 -9.64 1.81
C GLU A 173 15.48 -10.08 3.13
N GLN A 174 14.23 -9.70 3.37
CA GLN A 174 13.54 -9.96 4.65
C GLN A 174 12.88 -11.34 4.72
N HIS A 175 12.52 -11.91 3.57
CA HIS A 175 11.71 -13.12 3.47
C HIS A 175 12.35 -14.20 2.60
N GLU A 176 13.69 -14.22 2.52
CA GLU A 176 14.45 -15.20 1.76
C GLU A 176 14.06 -16.64 2.14
N ASP A 177 14.09 -16.94 3.43
CA ASP A 177 13.77 -18.27 3.96
C ASP A 177 12.35 -18.71 3.58
N GLU A 178 11.36 -17.82 3.72
CA GLU A 178 9.97 -18.13 3.35
C GLU A 178 9.81 -18.30 1.83
N LEU A 179 10.51 -17.51 1.02
CA LEU A 179 10.51 -17.63 -0.43
C LEU A 179 11.09 -18.98 -0.86
N ILE A 180 12.26 -19.37 -0.31
CA ILE A 180 12.87 -20.68 -0.58
C ILE A 180 11.96 -21.82 -0.14
N GLU A 181 11.37 -21.75 1.06
CA GLU A 181 10.45 -22.77 1.58
C GLU A 181 9.25 -22.98 0.63
N PHE A 182 8.64 -21.89 0.16
CA PHE A 182 7.47 -21.94 -0.71
C PHE A 182 7.78 -22.42 -2.13
N PHE A 183 8.95 -22.07 -2.69
CA PHE A 183 9.31 -22.43 -4.06
C PHE A 183 10.11 -23.73 -4.19
N ALA A 184 10.66 -24.26 -3.09
CA ALA A 184 11.34 -25.56 -3.09
C ALA A 184 10.42 -26.73 -3.48
N HIS A 185 9.10 -26.54 -3.38
CA HIS A 185 8.09 -27.55 -3.70
C HIS A 185 6.97 -26.95 -4.58
N GLU A 186 6.21 -27.82 -5.24
CA GLU A 186 5.01 -27.38 -5.93
C GLU A 186 3.94 -26.99 -4.92
N ASN A 187 3.38 -25.80 -5.07
CA ASN A 187 2.36 -25.29 -4.18
C ASN A 187 1.30 -24.56 -4.98
N ASP A 188 0.03 -24.87 -4.72
CA ASP A 188 -1.06 -24.09 -5.29
C ASP A 188 -1.23 -22.77 -4.54
N ASN A 189 -1.62 -21.72 -5.26
CA ASN A 189 -1.93 -20.40 -4.72
C ASN A 189 -0.77 -19.80 -3.89
N VAL A 190 0.47 -19.91 -4.41
CA VAL A 190 1.68 -19.38 -3.76
C VAL A 190 1.49 -17.90 -3.42
N LYS A 191 0.96 -17.10 -4.35
CA LYS A 191 0.73 -15.65 -4.16
C LYS A 191 -0.05 -15.34 -2.89
N ASP A 192 -1.20 -16.00 -2.70
CA ASP A 192 -2.08 -15.67 -1.58
C ASP A 192 -1.55 -16.23 -0.27
N LYS A 193 -0.99 -17.45 -0.29
CA LYS A 193 -0.41 -18.07 0.91
C LYS A 193 0.83 -17.33 1.37
N LEU A 194 1.76 -17.01 0.47
CA LEU A 194 3.01 -16.35 0.79
C LEU A 194 2.76 -14.88 1.16
N CYS A 195 2.24 -14.08 0.23
CA CYS A 195 2.13 -12.63 0.41
C CYS A 195 1.11 -12.20 1.46
N SER A 196 0.20 -13.09 1.88
CA SER A 196 -0.85 -12.75 2.85
C SER A 196 -0.71 -13.57 4.12
N LYS A 197 -0.76 -14.90 4.06
CA LYS A 197 -0.79 -15.73 5.28
C LYS A 197 0.58 -15.88 5.95
N ARG A 198 1.66 -15.85 5.17
CA ARG A 198 3.02 -16.10 5.66
C ARG A 198 3.73 -14.80 6.04
N THR A 199 3.61 -13.76 5.22
CA THR A 199 4.37 -12.51 5.39
C THR A 199 3.54 -11.29 5.78
N ASP A 200 2.21 -11.41 5.84
CA ASP A 200 1.27 -10.31 6.17
C ASP A 200 1.46 -9.03 5.32
N LEU A 201 2.03 -9.15 4.11
CA LEU A 201 2.26 -8.01 3.22
C LEU A 201 0.96 -7.53 2.56
N CYS A 202 0.01 -8.44 2.36
CA CYS A 202 -1.28 -8.21 1.73
C CYS A 202 -2.45 -8.42 2.71
N ASP A 203 -3.11 -7.35 3.13
CA ASP A 203 -4.33 -7.44 3.97
C ASP A 203 -5.58 -7.90 3.21
N HIS A 204 -5.53 -7.90 1.87
CA HIS A 204 -6.73 -7.97 1.02
C HIS A 204 -6.99 -9.33 0.37
N ALA A 205 -6.15 -10.34 0.60
CA ALA A 205 -6.39 -11.68 0.07
C ALA A 205 -7.49 -12.47 0.82
N LEU A 206 -8.15 -11.88 1.82
CA LEU A 206 -9.36 -12.47 2.41
C LEU A 206 -10.65 -12.15 1.63
N LYS A 207 -10.58 -11.32 0.57
CA LYS A 207 -11.74 -10.97 -0.29
C LYS A 207 -11.40 -10.72 -1.76
N MET A 208 -10.55 -11.55 -2.37
CA MET A 208 -10.56 -11.67 -3.84
C MET A 208 -11.21 -13.01 -4.16
N SER A 209 -12.40 -12.96 -4.76
CA SER A 209 -13.06 -14.15 -5.29
C SER A 209 -12.16 -14.79 -6.33
N HIS A 210 -11.81 -16.04 -6.07
CA HIS A 210 -11.15 -16.94 -7.00
C HIS A 210 -12.20 -17.38 -8.02
N ASP A 211 -12.46 -16.52 -9.01
CA ASP A 211 -13.28 -16.77 -10.20
C ASP A 211 -12.67 -15.82 -11.26
N GLU A 212 -12.15 -16.24 -12.42
CA GLU A 212 -12.66 -17.20 -13.38
C GLU A 212 -11.53 -17.96 -14.12
N LEU A 213 -11.73 -19.29 -14.22
CA LEU A 213 -11.26 -20.30 -15.18
C LEU A 213 -9.78 -20.42 -15.58
#